data_AF-A0A453FBU5-F1
#
_entry.id   AF-A0A453FBU5-F1
#
_cell.length_a   1.000
_cell.length_b   1.000
_cell.length_c   1.000
_cell.angle_alpha   90.00
_cell.angle_beta   90.00
_cell.angle_gamma   90.00
#
_symmetry.space_group_name_H-M   'P 1'
#
loop_
_entity.id
_entity.type
_entity.pdbx_description
1 polymer ?
#
loop_
_entity_poly.entity_id
_entity_poly.type
_entity_poly.pdbx_seq_one_letter_code
_entity_poly.pdbx_strand_id
1 'polypeptide(L)'
;MDLDLWISKVKEGQHLAEHELQTLCEYVKEILIEESNVQPVNSPVTVCGDIHGQFHDLMKLFATGGHVPETNYIFMGDFVDRGFNSLEVFTILLLLKARYPAHITLLRGNHESRQLTQVCPAMERLYYLGSIL
;
A
#
# COMPACT_ATOMS: atom_id res chain seq x y z
N MET A 1 8.39 3.98 -15.83
CA MET A 1 7.96 3.18 -14.68
C MET A 1 6.77 2.37 -15.14
N ASP A 2 6.89 1.05 -15.21
CA ASP A 2 5.83 0.19 -15.74
C ASP A 2 5.12 -0.49 -14.56
N LEU A 3 4.13 0.22 -14.01
CA LEU A 3 3.44 -0.19 -12.77
C LEU A 3 2.73 -1.53 -12.94
N ASP A 4 2.12 -1.78 -14.10
CA ASP A 4 1.39 -3.01 -14.40
C ASP A 4 2.34 -4.23 -14.44
N LEU A 5 3.56 -4.06 -14.97
CA LEU A 5 4.61 -5.08 -14.92
C LEU A 5 5.07 -5.35 -13.48
N TRP A 6 5.31 -4.30 -12.69
CA TRP A 6 5.73 -4.42 -11.30
C TRP A 6 4.67 -5.06 -10.41
N ILE A 7 3.40 -4.71 -10.62
CA ILE A 7 2.24 -5.35 -9.97
C ILE A 7 2.22 -6.84 -10.29
N SER A 8 2.41 -7.21 -11.56
CA SER A 8 2.41 -8.62 -11.98
C SER A 8 3.57 -9.40 -11.35
N LYS A 9 4.79 -8.84 -11.34
CA LYS A 9 5.95 -9.43 -10.65
C LYS A 9 5.69 -9.69 -9.17
N VAL A 10 5.18 -8.70 -8.45
CA VAL A 10 4.92 -8.83 -7.01
C VAL A 10 3.77 -9.80 -6.74
N LYS A 11 2.75 -9.85 -7.61
CA LYS A 11 1.68 -10.86 -7.56
C LYS A 11 2.18 -12.29 -7.71
N GLU A 12 3.25 -12.49 -8.47
CA GLU A 12 3.93 -13.79 -8.62
C GLU A 12 4.85 -14.14 -7.44
N GLY A 13 4.99 -13.26 -6.44
CA GLY A 13 5.90 -13.43 -5.30
C GLY A 13 7.35 -13.04 -5.61
N GLN A 14 7.58 -12.24 -6.66
CA GLN A 14 8.90 -11.69 -6.97
C GLN A 14 9.11 -10.34 -6.27
N HIS A 15 10.35 -10.06 -5.88
CA HIS A 15 10.71 -8.80 -5.22
C HIS A 15 11.21 -7.77 -6.22
N LEU A 16 10.86 -6.51 -6.00
CA LEU A 16 11.41 -5.39 -6.75
C LEU A 16 12.85 -5.10 -6.32
N ALA A 17 13.68 -4.66 -7.25
CA ALA A 17 15.03 -4.23 -6.91
C ALA A 17 15.00 -2.94 -6.08
N GLU A 18 16.05 -2.70 -5.28
CA GLU A 18 16.12 -1.51 -4.40
C GLU A 18 15.91 -0.19 -5.15
N HIS A 19 16.47 -0.07 -6.35
CA HIS A 19 16.30 1.12 -7.20
C HIS A 19 14.85 1.30 -7.70
N GLU A 20 14.14 0.20 -7.97
CA GLU A 20 12.72 0.22 -8.37
C GLU A 20 11.84 0.65 -7.18
N LEU A 21 12.11 0.08 -5.99
CA LEU A 21 11.45 0.45 -4.74
C LEU A 21 11.68 1.92 -4.40
N GLN A 22 12.92 2.42 -4.51
CA GLN A 22 13.24 3.82 -4.25
C GLN A 22 12.45 4.76 -5.18
N THR A 23 12.38 4.42 -6.47
CA THR A 23 11.60 5.18 -7.46
C THR A 23 10.10 5.16 -7.14
N LEU A 24 9.56 4.00 -6.76
CA LEU A 24 8.17 3.85 -6.33
C LEU A 24 7.85 4.69 -5.10
N CYS A 25 8.73 4.64 -4.10
CA CYS A 25 8.58 5.40 -2.88
C CYS A 25 8.54 6.90 -3.15
N GLU A 26 9.47 7.43 -3.95
CA GLU A 26 9.46 8.87 -4.28
C GLU A 26 8.22 9.26 -5.08
N TYR A 27 7.74 8.42 -6.00
CA TYR A 27 6.51 8.69 -6.74
C TYR A 27 5.25 8.70 -5.85
N VAL A 28 5.09 7.69 -4.98
CA VAL A 28 3.96 7.64 -4.04
C VAL A 28 4.01 8.79 -3.05
N LYS A 29 5.21 9.25 -2.68
CA LYS A 29 5.40 10.39 -1.79
C LYS A 29 4.82 11.66 -2.37
N GLU A 30 5.03 11.92 -3.66
CA GLU A 30 4.43 13.08 -4.33
C GLU A 30 2.90 13.02 -4.27
N ILE A 31 2.31 11.83 -4.51
CA ILE A 31 0.86 11.60 -4.41
C ILE A 31 0.36 11.88 -2.98
N LEU A 32 1.02 11.31 -1.97
CA LEU A 32 0.62 11.46 -0.58
C LEU A 32 0.75 12.90 -0.06
N ILE A 33 1.71 13.67 -0.58
CA ILE A 33 1.88 15.09 -0.23
C ILE A 33 0.71 15.92 -0.76
N GLU A 34 0.17 15.59 -1.94
CA GLU A 34 -0.99 16.27 -2.51
C GLU A 34 -2.32 15.81 -1.90
N GLU A 35 -2.36 14.62 -1.28
CA GLU A 35 -3.57 14.10 -0.66
C GLU A 35 -3.98 14.85 0.61
N SER A 36 -5.27 15.15 0.73
CA SER A 36 -5.87 15.72 1.93
C SER A 36 -6.04 14.67 3.03
N ASN A 37 -6.01 15.15 4.28
CA ASN A 37 -6.27 14.37 5.51
C ASN A 37 -7.60 13.62 5.51
N VAL A 38 -8.58 14.13 4.78
CA VAL A 38 -9.91 13.55 4.68
C VAL A 38 -10.18 13.28 3.21
N GLN A 39 -10.18 12.01 2.83
CA GLN A 39 -10.50 11.57 1.48
C GLN A 39 -11.99 11.22 1.39
N PRO A 40 -12.77 11.91 0.54
CA PRO A 40 -14.15 11.51 0.28
C PRO A 40 -14.14 10.23 -0.58
N VAL A 41 -14.66 9.13 -0.04
CA VAL A 41 -14.73 7.84 -0.76
C VAL A 41 -16.16 7.58 -1.22
N ASN A 42 -16.31 7.30 -2.52
CA ASN A 42 -17.62 6.99 -3.10
C ASN A 42 -17.95 5.49 -2.97
N SER A 43 -19.23 5.18 -2.75
CA SER A 43 -19.71 3.81 -2.79
C SER A 43 -19.78 3.27 -4.23
N PRO A 44 -19.59 1.95 -4.46
CA PRO A 44 -19.32 0.89 -3.49
C PRO A 44 -17.84 0.87 -3.03
N VAL A 45 -17.64 0.62 -1.73
CA VAL A 45 -16.32 0.58 -1.11
C VAL A 45 -16.14 -0.70 -0.30
N THR A 46 -14.98 -1.32 -0.44
CA THR A 46 -14.54 -2.46 0.36
C THR A 46 -13.54 -1.97 1.40
N VAL A 47 -13.93 -2.10 2.67
CA VAL A 47 -13.08 -1.75 3.80
C VAL A 47 -12.32 -2.99 4.25
N CYS A 48 -11.00 -2.88 4.28
CA CYS A 48 -10.07 -3.92 4.71
C CYS A 48 -9.46 -3.52 6.06
N GLY A 49 -9.59 -4.42 7.04
CA GLY A 49 -8.91 -4.29 8.33
C GLY A 49 -7.51 -4.88 8.32
N ASP A 50 -7.06 -5.33 9.48
CA ASP A 50 -5.69 -5.80 9.74
C ASP A 50 -5.27 -6.95 8.81
N ILE A 51 -4.16 -6.77 8.08
CA ILE A 51 -3.64 -7.77 7.13
C ILE A 51 -2.63 -8.72 7.81
N HIS A 52 -1.89 -8.24 8.82
CA HIS A 52 -0.87 -9.02 9.54
C HIS A 52 0.15 -9.74 8.61
N GLY A 53 0.54 -9.10 7.50
CA GLY A 53 1.49 -9.69 6.54
C GLY A 53 0.98 -10.92 5.79
N GLN A 54 -0.33 -11.19 5.75
CA GLN A 54 -0.92 -12.29 5.00
C GLN A 54 -1.17 -11.93 3.53
N PHE A 55 -0.12 -11.99 2.70
CA PHE A 55 -0.19 -11.67 1.27
C PHE A 55 -1.25 -12.48 0.50
N HIS A 56 -1.38 -13.76 0.82
CA HIS A 56 -2.31 -14.64 0.11
C HIS A 56 -3.78 -14.29 0.39
N ASP A 57 -4.09 -13.81 1.60
CA ASP A 57 -5.44 -13.38 1.96
C ASP A 57 -5.77 -12.02 1.33
N LEU A 58 -4.80 -11.12 1.23
CA LEU A 58 -4.95 -9.88 0.47
C LEU A 58 -5.29 -10.15 -1.01
N MET A 59 -4.62 -11.11 -1.65
CA MET A 59 -4.91 -11.51 -3.03
C MET A 59 -6.32 -12.08 -3.18
N LYS A 60 -6.78 -12.90 -2.22
CA LYS A 60 -8.17 -13.39 -2.19
C LYS A 60 -9.18 -12.28 -1.95
N LEU A 61 -8.83 -11.29 -1.14
CA LEU A 61 -9.67 -10.12 -0.88
C LEU A 61 -9.89 -9.34 -2.18
N PHE A 62 -8.84 -9.09 -2.96
CA PHE A 62 -8.99 -8.50 -4.30
C PHE A 62 -9.79 -9.39 -5.26
N ALA A 63 -9.65 -10.71 -5.18
CA ALA A 63 -10.46 -11.62 -6.00
C ALA A 63 -11.94 -11.63 -5.61
N THR A 64 -12.27 -11.41 -4.33
CA THR A 64 -13.63 -11.50 -3.79
C THR A 64 -14.34 -10.15 -3.76
N GLY A 65 -13.63 -9.06 -3.45
CA GLY A 65 -14.16 -7.69 -3.36
C GLY A 65 -14.29 -6.98 -4.71
N GLY A 66 -13.73 -7.55 -5.78
CA GLY A 66 -13.77 -6.99 -7.13
C GLY A 66 -12.44 -6.38 -7.56
N HIS A 67 -12.25 -6.20 -8.87
CA HIS A 67 -11.01 -5.62 -9.39
C HIS A 67 -11.04 -4.09 -9.30
N VAL A 68 -9.93 -3.49 -8.91
CA VAL A 68 -9.70 -2.05 -9.09
C VAL A 68 -9.59 -1.80 -10.60
N PRO A 69 -10.26 -0.78 -11.18
CA PRO A 69 -10.89 0.41 -10.56
C PRO A 69 -12.40 0.35 -10.29
N GLU A 70 -13.07 -0.79 -10.52
CA GLU A 70 -14.54 -0.88 -10.38
C GLU A 70 -15.01 -0.77 -8.91
N THR A 71 -14.16 -1.21 -7.97
CA THR A 71 -14.41 -1.12 -6.52
C THR A 71 -13.38 -0.21 -5.85
N ASN A 72 -13.83 0.65 -4.94
CA ASN A 72 -12.95 1.45 -4.08
C ASN A 72 -12.50 0.62 -2.87
N TYR A 73 -11.24 0.78 -2.46
CA TYR A 73 -10.66 0.07 -1.32
C TYR A 73 -10.16 1.04 -0.27
N ILE A 74 -10.57 0.80 0.98
CA ILE A 74 -10.03 1.51 2.16
C ILE A 74 -9.31 0.48 3.01
N PHE A 75 -8.02 0.69 3.24
CA PHE A 75 -7.23 -0.10 4.18
C PHE A 75 -7.04 0.69 5.47
N MET A 76 -7.47 0.13 6.60
CA MET A 76 -7.52 0.82 7.90
C MET A 76 -6.21 0.82 8.70
N GLY A 77 -5.12 0.31 8.12
CA GLY A 77 -3.82 0.21 8.80
C GLY A 77 -3.51 -1.18 9.34
N ASP A 78 -2.52 -1.26 10.23
CA ASP A 78 -2.00 -2.50 10.85
C ASP A 78 -1.50 -3.57 9.85
N PHE A 79 -0.76 -3.08 8.85
CA PHE A 79 -0.17 -3.92 7.79
C PHE A 79 0.95 -4.84 8.32
N VAL A 80 1.62 -4.42 9.41
CA VAL A 80 2.89 -4.99 9.88
C VAL A 80 2.76 -5.37 11.35
N ASP A 81 2.12 -6.49 11.62
CA ASP A 81 2.37 -7.21 12.85
C ASP A 81 2.82 -8.64 12.51
N ARG A 82 4.05 -8.95 12.94
CA ARG A 82 4.66 -10.30 13.01
C ARG A 82 4.81 -11.15 11.73
N GLY A 83 4.32 -10.70 10.57
CA GLY A 83 4.38 -11.48 9.32
C GLY A 83 5.70 -11.39 8.54
N PHE A 84 6.25 -12.54 8.12
CA PHE A 84 7.46 -12.62 7.27
C PHE A 84 7.29 -11.96 5.88
N ASN A 85 6.06 -11.84 5.37
CA ASN A 85 5.75 -11.33 4.03
C ASN A 85 5.28 -9.85 4.04
N SER A 86 5.58 -9.11 5.11
CA SER A 86 5.15 -7.70 5.27
C SER A 86 5.67 -6.79 4.15
N LEU A 87 6.88 -7.05 3.65
CA LEU A 87 7.47 -6.28 2.54
C LEU A 87 6.68 -6.44 1.23
N GLU A 88 6.22 -7.66 0.93
CA GLU A 88 5.47 -7.96 -0.29
C GLU A 88 4.09 -7.30 -0.27
N VAL A 89 3.40 -7.43 0.87
CA VAL A 89 2.11 -6.76 1.13
C VAL A 89 2.25 -5.24 0.97
N PHE A 90 3.29 -4.66 1.54
CA PHE A 90 3.47 -3.21 1.44
C PHE A 90 3.80 -2.76 0.01
N THR A 91 4.65 -3.50 -0.68
CA THR A 91 5.06 -3.18 -2.06
C THR A 91 3.85 -3.22 -3.00
N ILE A 92 2.98 -4.24 -2.89
CA ILE A 92 1.78 -4.31 -3.73
C ILE A 92 0.80 -3.18 -3.42
N LEU A 93 0.63 -2.79 -2.15
CA LEU A 93 -0.24 -1.68 -1.76
C LEU A 93 0.28 -0.34 -2.32
N LEU A 94 1.58 -0.08 -2.24
CA LEU A 94 2.19 1.12 -2.84
C LEU A 94 2.01 1.15 -4.36
N LEU A 95 2.25 0.03 -5.05
CA LEU A 95 2.08 -0.07 -6.49
C LEU A 95 0.64 0.20 -6.91
N LEU A 96 -0.31 -0.38 -6.19
CA LEU A 96 -1.72 -0.19 -6.43
C LEU A 96 -2.14 1.27 -6.14
N LYS A 97 -1.61 1.89 -5.07
CA LYS A 97 -1.82 3.31 -4.76
C LYS A 97 -1.24 4.22 -5.84
N ALA A 98 -0.03 3.93 -6.33
CA ALA A 98 0.58 4.65 -7.45
C ALA A 98 -0.25 4.54 -8.73
N ARG A 99 -0.83 3.36 -8.98
CA ARG A 99 -1.60 3.09 -10.20
C ARG A 99 -3.03 3.63 -10.16
N TYR A 100 -3.65 3.60 -8.99
CA TYR A 100 -5.05 3.96 -8.76
C TYR A 100 -5.21 4.83 -7.48
N PRO A 101 -4.61 6.02 -7.44
CA PRO A 101 -4.58 6.84 -6.24
C PRO A 101 -5.97 7.28 -5.76
N ALA A 102 -6.92 7.44 -6.69
CA ALA A 102 -8.30 7.83 -6.40
C ALA A 102 -9.20 6.69 -5.91
N HIS A 103 -8.81 5.43 -6.12
CA HIS A 103 -9.63 4.25 -5.76
C HIS A 103 -9.10 3.50 -4.54
N ILE A 104 -7.88 3.81 -4.12
CA ILE A 104 -7.21 3.12 -3.01
C ILE A 104 -6.84 4.15 -1.96
N THR A 105 -7.47 4.03 -0.80
CA THR A 105 -7.20 4.85 0.37
C THR A 105 -6.47 4.00 1.40
N LEU A 106 -5.26 4.43 1.76
CA LEU A 106 -4.47 3.81 2.81
C LEU A 106 -4.56 4.74 4.04
N LEU A 107 -5.06 4.22 5.15
CA LEU A 107 -5.10 4.91 6.44
C LEU A 107 -4.00 4.35 7.34
N ARG A 108 -3.51 5.18 8.27
CA ARG A 108 -2.51 4.77 9.25
C ARG A 108 -3.13 4.12 10.48
N GLY A 109 -2.56 3.00 10.91
CA GLY A 109 -2.84 2.34 12.18
C GLY A 109 -1.86 2.73 13.30
N ASN A 110 -2.25 2.50 14.56
CA ASN A 110 -1.49 2.88 15.76
C ASN A 110 -0.14 2.13 15.94
N HIS A 111 0.08 1.00 15.27
CA HIS A 111 1.30 0.17 15.37
C HIS A 111 2.41 0.55 14.38
N GLU A 112 2.14 1.43 13.40
CA GLU A 112 3.04 1.68 12.27
C GLU A 112 4.27 2.54 12.59
N SER A 113 4.36 3.15 13.77
CA SER A 113 5.40 4.15 14.03
C SER A 113 6.77 3.59 14.45
N ARG A 114 6.90 2.28 14.76
CA ARG A 114 8.17 1.70 15.25
C ARG A 114 8.66 0.46 14.52
N GLN A 115 7.77 -0.35 13.93
CA GLN A 115 8.16 -1.61 13.27
C GLN A 115 8.51 -1.44 11.78
N LEU A 116 7.91 -0.48 11.08
CA LEU A 116 8.17 -0.23 9.64
C LEU A 116 9.57 0.35 9.38
N THR A 117 10.13 1.12 10.30
CA THR A 117 11.50 1.68 10.23
C THR A 117 12.57 0.59 10.08
N GLN A 118 12.29 -0.65 10.51
CA GLN A 118 13.22 -1.77 10.37
C GLN A 118 13.16 -2.46 9.00
N VAL A 119 12.08 -2.28 8.24
CA VAL A 119 11.82 -3.04 7.00
C VAL A 119 12.41 -2.34 5.77
N CYS A 120 12.37 -1.01 5.69
CA CYS A 120 13.05 -0.27 4.62
C CYS A 120 13.33 1.20 5.02
N PRO A 121 14.60 1.65 5.07
CA PRO A 121 14.95 3.03 5.45
C PRO A 121 14.34 4.11 4.53
N ALA A 122 14.06 3.78 3.26
CA ALA A 122 13.44 4.71 2.32
C ALA A 122 12.00 5.10 2.72
N MET A 123 11.31 4.23 3.48
CA MET A 123 9.95 4.48 3.99
C MET A 123 9.90 5.56 5.06
N GLU A 124 11.00 5.77 5.80
CA GLU A 124 11.04 6.75 6.89
C GLU A 124 10.67 8.15 6.37
N ARG A 125 11.15 8.52 5.18
CA ARG A 125 10.89 9.85 4.60
C ARG A 125 9.46 10.00 4.08
N LEU A 126 8.82 8.93 3.64
CA LEU A 126 7.42 8.93 3.23
C LEU A 126 6.50 9.22 4.43
N TYR A 127 6.74 8.55 5.56
CA TYR A 127 5.92 8.68 6.76
C TYR A 127 6.20 9.98 7.56
N TYR A 128 7.40 10.55 7.48
CA TYR A 128 7.71 11.81 8.17
C TYR A 128 7.24 13.06 7.41
N LEU A 129 7.12 13.00 6.08
CA LEU A 129 6.65 14.13 5.26
C LEU A 129 5.12 14.13 5.12
N GLY A 130 4.48 12.96 5.15
CA GLY A 130 3.05 12.85 5.34
C GLY A 130 2.68 13.08 6.81
N SER A 131 2.47 14.33 7.23
CA SER A 131 1.66 14.63 8.44
C SER A 131 0.17 14.27 8.27
N ILE A 132 -0.09 13.33 7.35
CA ILE A 132 -1.36 12.82 6.82
C ILE A 132 -1.15 11.31 6.60
N LEU A 133 -0.65 10.66 7.64
CA LEU A 133 -0.83 9.25 7.95
C LEU A 133 -1.18 9.27 9.44
#